data_AF-A0A7H9APL8-F1
#
_entry.id   AF-A0A7H9APL8-F1
#
_cell.length_a   1.000
_cell.length_b   1.000
_cell.length_c   1.000
_cell.angle_alpha   90.00
_cell.angle_beta   90.00
_cell.angle_gamma   90.00
#
_symmetry.space_group_name_H-M   'P 1'
#
loop_
_entity.id
_entity.type
_entity.pdbx_description
1 polymer ?
#
loop_
_entity_poly.entity_id
_entity_poly.type
_entity_poly.pdbx_seq_one_letter_code
_entity_poly.pdbx_strand_id
1 'polypeptide(L)'
;MRKKEYVELLKYSSPNSIWIVDHMGHLKLLNCPFLVISKYEIGELKKGDEFSVSKVRLSEDLKVVYIIENNPFYYYHFEITI
;
A
#
# COMPACT_ATOMS: atom_id res chain seq x y z
N MET A 1 1.39 3.49 -22.23
CA MET A 1 0.92 4.77 -21.67
C MET A 1 1.92 5.86 -21.98
N ARG A 2 1.45 7.08 -22.24
CA ARG A 2 2.30 8.26 -22.50
C ARG A 2 2.64 8.95 -21.18
N LYS A 3 3.79 9.62 -21.10
CA LYS A 3 4.27 10.35 -19.91
C LYS A 3 3.22 11.27 -19.25
N LYS A 4 2.33 11.87 -20.03
CA LYS A 4 1.23 12.73 -19.52
C LYS A 4 0.21 11.95 -18.68
N GLU A 5 -0.14 10.73 -19.09
CA GLU A 5 -1.14 9.88 -18.39
C GLU A 5 -0.61 9.47 -17.00
N TYR A 6 0.70 9.20 -16.87
CA TYR A 6 1.34 8.96 -15.57
C TYR A 6 1.25 10.14 -14.62
N VAL A 7 1.55 11.35 -15.12
CA VAL A 7 1.52 12.56 -14.30
C VAL A 7 0.10 12.85 -13.80
N GLU A 8 -0.92 12.57 -14.60
CA GLU A 8 -2.31 12.73 -14.18
C GLU A 8 -2.69 11.75 -13.07
N LEU A 9 -2.30 10.48 -13.16
CA LEU A 9 -2.57 9.50 -12.11
C LEU A 9 -1.86 9.85 -10.79
N LEU A 10 -0.62 10.33 -10.87
CA LEU A 10 0.17 10.71 -9.69
C LEU A 10 -0.46 11.87 -8.91
N LYS A 11 -1.24 12.77 -9.55
CA LYS A 11 -1.94 13.87 -8.87
C LYS A 11 -2.97 13.39 -7.84
N TYR A 12 -3.51 12.20 -8.04
CA TYR A 12 -4.51 11.61 -7.14
C TYR A 12 -3.89 10.62 -6.15
N SER A 13 -2.56 10.42 -6.22
CA SER A 13 -1.82 9.58 -5.29
C SER A 13 -1.25 10.42 -4.14
N SER A 14 -1.35 9.89 -2.92
CA SER A 14 -0.72 10.48 -1.74
C SER A 14 0.30 9.48 -1.19
N PRO A 15 1.52 9.92 -0.86
CA PRO A 15 2.49 9.03 -0.23
C PRO A 15 2.16 8.71 1.23
N ASN A 16 1.27 9.49 1.83
CA ASN A 16 0.99 9.46 3.27
C ASN A 16 -0.42 8.94 3.59
N SER A 17 -1.20 8.56 2.57
CA SER A 17 -2.56 8.07 2.77
C SER A 17 -3.05 7.23 1.60
N ILE A 18 -3.99 6.33 1.85
CA ILE A 18 -4.65 5.51 0.83
C ILE A 18 -6.15 5.43 1.10
N TRP A 19 -6.93 5.49 0.02
CA TRP A 19 -8.36 5.21 0.06
C TRP A 19 -8.58 3.71 -0.09
N ILE A 20 -9.40 3.14 0.79
CA ILE A 20 -9.76 1.72 0.77
C ILE A 20 -11.28 1.56 0.88
N VAL A 21 -11.76 0.40 0.47
CA VAL A 21 -13.14 -0.03 0.72
C VAL A 21 -13.07 -1.11 1.80
N ASP A 22 -13.74 -0.88 2.92
CA ASP A 22 -13.80 -1.88 4.00
C ASP A 22 -14.75 -3.04 3.67
N HIS A 23 -14.80 -4.04 4.56
CA HIS A 23 -15.66 -5.22 4.39
C HIS A 23 -17.17 -4.89 4.38
N MET A 24 -17.56 -3.70 4.86
CA MET A 24 -18.95 -3.21 4.82
C MET A 24 -19.24 -2.38 3.57
N GLY A 25 -18.25 -2.17 2.69
CA GLY A 25 -18.39 -1.35 1.48
C GLY A 25 -18.19 0.14 1.71
N HIS A 26 -17.73 0.58 2.89
CA HIS A 26 -17.49 1.99 3.15
C HIS A 26 -16.13 2.43 2.61
N LEU A 27 -16.12 3.58 1.97
CA LEU A 27 -14.90 4.25 1.56
C LEU A 27 -14.24 4.90 2.79
N LYS A 28 -13.01 4.46 3.13
CA LYS A 28 -12.23 4.97 4.25
C LYS A 28 -10.88 5.49 3.78
N LEU A 29 -10.45 6.62 4.34
CA LEU A 29 -9.09 7.14 4.16
C LEU A 29 -8.22 6.62 5.30
N LEU A 30 -7.18 5.87 4.97
CA LEU A 30 -6.15 5.44 5.92
C LEU A 30 -4.95 6.36 5.79
N ASN A 31 -4.55 6.95 6.92
CA ASN A 31 -3.32 7.72 7.00
C ASN A 31 -2.15 6.79 7.38
N CYS A 32 -0.97 7.06 6.85
CA CYS A 32 0.25 6.41 7.28
C CYS A 32 0.74 7.04 8.61
N PRO A 33 1.31 6.24 9.53
CA PRO A 33 1.46 4.80 9.42
C PRO A 33 0.15 4.03 9.68
N PHE A 34 -0.02 2.89 9.01
CA PHE A 34 -1.09 1.92 9.31
C PHE A 34 -0.53 0.50 9.38
N LEU A 35 -1.27 -0.41 10.02
CA LEU A 35 -0.84 -1.78 10.28
C LEU A 35 -1.38 -2.74 9.22
N VAL A 36 -0.54 -3.71 8.86
CA VAL A 36 -0.88 -4.77 7.91
C VAL A 36 -0.31 -6.10 8.37
N ILE A 37 -0.99 -7.19 8.02
CA ILE A 37 -0.55 -8.56 8.30
C ILE A 37 -0.01 -9.17 7.00
N SER A 38 1.16 -9.80 7.05
CA SER A 38 1.70 -10.50 5.88
C SER A 38 0.94 -11.80 5.59
N LYS A 39 0.48 -11.98 4.35
CA LYS A 39 -0.22 -13.20 3.92
C LYS A 39 0.74 -14.33 3.53
N TYR A 40 2.00 -13.99 3.24
CA TYR A 40 3.03 -14.92 2.74
C TYR A 40 4.37 -14.66 3.42
N GLU A 41 5.29 -15.61 3.31
CA GLU A 41 6.69 -15.40 3.69
C GLU A 41 7.44 -14.77 2.51
N ILE A 42 8.02 -13.60 2.71
CA ILE A 42 8.61 -12.77 1.64
C ILE A 42 9.92 -12.17 2.13
N GLY A 43 11.04 -12.77 1.72
CA GLY A 43 12.36 -12.37 2.23
C GLY A 43 12.42 -12.52 3.74
N GLU A 44 12.56 -11.41 4.46
CA GLU A 44 12.61 -11.37 5.93
C GLU A 44 11.22 -11.24 6.58
N LEU A 45 10.18 -10.95 5.80
CA LEU A 45 8.81 -10.84 6.30
C LEU A 45 8.20 -12.22 6.49
N LYS A 46 7.83 -12.56 7.73
CA LYS A 46 7.16 -13.82 8.04
C LYS A 46 5.66 -13.69 7.85
N LYS A 47 5.05 -14.79 7.40
CA LYS A 47 3.59 -14.90 7.28
C LYS A 47 2.94 -14.77 8.66
N GLY A 48 1.89 -13.95 8.74
CA GLY A 48 1.09 -13.75 9.95
C GLY A 48 1.62 -12.64 10.87
N ASP A 49 2.85 -12.16 10.64
CA ASP A 49 3.40 -11.05 11.41
C ASP A 49 2.78 -9.72 10.95
N GLU A 50 2.66 -8.80 11.90
CA GLU A 50 2.16 -7.45 11.69
C GLU A 50 3.30 -6.47 11.41
N PHE A 51 3.11 -5.62 10.40
CA PHE A 51 4.08 -4.64 9.97
C PHE A 51 3.46 -3.25 9.85
N SER A 52 4.27 -2.23 10.11
CA SER A 52 3.86 -0.83 9.96
C SER A 52 4.21 -0.31 8.57
N VAL A 53 3.18 0.10 7.81
CA VAL A 53 3.34 0.75 6.51
C VAL A 53 3.59 2.24 6.75
N SER A 54 4.82 2.68 6.51
CA SER A 54 5.24 4.08 6.72
C SER A 54 4.81 5.03 5.59
N LYS A 55 4.73 4.52 4.36
CA LYS A 55 4.33 5.26 3.16
C LYS A 55 3.67 4.33 2.15
N VAL A 56 2.86 4.91 1.27
CA VAL A 56 2.30 4.24 0.09
C VAL A 56 2.91 4.86 -1.17
N ARG A 57 3.21 4.06 -2.18
CA ARG A 57 3.77 4.53 -3.45
C ARG A 57 3.16 3.78 -4.62
N LEU A 58 3.43 4.25 -5.83
CA LEU A 58 3.14 3.53 -7.07
C LEU A 58 4.45 3.06 -7.69
N SER A 59 4.46 1.82 -8.17
CA SER A 59 5.53 1.29 -9.01
C SER A 59 5.45 1.86 -10.44
N GLU A 60 6.47 1.56 -11.26
CA GLU A 60 6.47 1.94 -12.68
C GLU A 60 5.30 1.33 -13.45
N ASP A 61 4.79 0.17 -13.04
CA ASP A 61 3.59 -0.46 -13.60
C ASP A 61 2.29 -0.04 -12.90
N LEU A 62 2.31 1.08 -12.16
CA LEU A 62 1.16 1.70 -11.49
C LEU A 62 0.48 0.80 -10.43
N LYS A 63 1.20 -0.16 -9.87
CA LYS A 63 0.73 -0.95 -8.74
C LYS A 63 1.06 -0.27 -7.42
N VAL A 64 0.16 -0.42 -6.46
CA VAL A 64 0.36 0.09 -5.11
C VAL A 64 1.47 -0.69 -4.41
N VAL A 65 2.38 0.05 -3.79
CA VAL A 65 3.53 -0.45 -3.04
C VAL A 65 3.49 0.15 -1.64
N TYR A 66 3.66 -0.69 -0.62
CA TYR A 66 3.81 -0.32 0.78
C TYR A 66 5.28 -0.20 1.12
N ILE A 67 5.65 0.84 1.84
CA ILE A 67 7.00 1.04 2.37
C ILE A 67 7.01 0.59 3.82
N ILE A 68 7.60 -0.59 4.06
CA ILE A 68 7.74 -1.21 5.39
C ILE A 68 9.24 -1.24 5.68
N GLU A 69 9.67 -0.65 6.80
CA GLU A 69 11.10 -0.56 7.18
C GLU A 69 12.01 -0.03 6.05
N ASN A 70 11.55 1.02 5.35
CA ASN A 70 12.20 1.60 4.16
C ASN A 70 12.29 0.70 2.91
N ASN A 71 11.75 -0.52 2.96
CA ASN A 71 11.72 -1.46 1.84
C ASN A 71 10.34 -1.45 1.14
N PRO A 72 10.31 -1.43 -0.22
CA PRO A 72 9.07 -1.49 -0.98
C PRO A 72 8.54 -2.92 -1.13
N PHE A 73 7.27 -3.12 -0.81
CA PHE A 73 6.55 -4.39 -1.02
C PHE A 73 5.21 -4.15 -1.71
N TYR A 74 4.80 -5.05 -2.59
CA TYR A 74 3.49 -4.91 -3.24
C TYR A 74 2.33 -5.11 -2.26
N TYR A 75 1.29 -4.28 -2.37
CA TYR A 75 0.15 -4.27 -1.45
C TYR A 75 -0.55 -5.64 -1.32
N TYR A 76 -0.60 -6.41 -2.41
CA TYR A 76 -1.33 -7.69 -2.46
C TYR A 76 -0.67 -8.80 -1.63
N HIS A 77 0.51 -8.57 -1.07
CA HIS A 77 1.14 -9.47 -0.12
C HIS A 77 0.58 -9.35 1.30
N PHE A 78 -0.20 -8.31 1.58
CA PHE A 78 -0.67 -8.01 2.91
C PHE A 78 -2.20 -7.95 2.98
N GLU A 79 -2.70 -7.98 4.21
CA GLU A 79 -4.07 -7.69 4.60
C GLU A 79 -4.05 -6.51 5.58
N ILE A 80 -4.96 -5.55 5.43
CA ILE A 80 -5.00 -4.39 6.32
C ILE A 80 -5.88 -4.73 7.52
N THR A 81 -5.39 -4.48 8.73
CA THR A 81 -6.11 -4.76 9.98
C THR A 81 -7.03 -3.58 10.32
N ILE A 82 -8.34 -3.67 10.06
CA ILE A 82 -9.33 -2.58 10.27
C ILE A 82 -10.73 -3.12 10.52
#